data_AF-A0A345NQ54-F1
#
_entry.id   AF-A0A345NQ54-F1
#
_cell.length_a   1.000
_cell.length_b   1.000
_cell.length_c   1.000
_cell.angle_alpha   90.00
_cell.angle_beta   90.00
_cell.angle_gamma   90.00
#
_symmetry.space_group_name_H-M   'P 1'
#
loop_
_entity.id
_entity.type
_entity.pdbx_description
1 polymer ?
#
loop_
_entity_poly.entity_id
_entity_poly.type
_entity_poly.pdbx_seq_one_letter_code
_entity_poly.pdbx_strand_id
1 'polypeptide(L)'
;MSTVVEQPGGGITEAGRGGRGWLMAGIGLGAAALIGGGAYAAVHFLGSTGDQPDTVLPGDAAAYLRVDLDPSVGQKVAAVRFFQGLDPQAQARLESGEWREYVWEKLTEDGDVPADLDYATDIEPWLGDRAGVAVLPNGEEEPLVAVAMQVKDGEKALATLDKIKASSAAADTPADEQFGYYLDGDYVVLAKADQVEQVRAAAEQGTLEDQEAFTSDMDDLGDAGVASFWMDVAKVAELEDVALDEAAELGAGGAVTSGLTDEQKAMLSGRAAGALRLSPDAVEIHGLSHGYGGFSMPTADGAQLVLDLPADTAAAFSLENGADWVQAVWDLYSSVDEDGVDSLVEEASAQGFTLPEDLKTVLGSSLVLSVGPGMVEAVEGMSQTETSLPQLPVAYRVQTDADRFSTLLQDLGLPPNELAQRTDDGVLTLGLAQDYVDGVAAPQSRLGDDATFGAAVADADEAASVLFVNINEYEDRYLPMVEDEDARSALERLAAVGWSTEVTGADTSRFTLRFVADGE
;
A
#
# COMPACT_ATOMS: atom_id res chain seq x y z
N MET A 1 -35.51 45.37 -7.93
CA MET A 1 -34.68 45.97 -6.86
C MET A 1 -33.41 45.17 -6.81
N SER A 2 -32.35 45.74 -7.37
CA SER A 2 -31.01 45.17 -7.37
C SER A 2 -30.27 45.84 -6.21
N THR A 3 -29.66 45.06 -5.32
CA THR A 3 -28.71 45.57 -4.34
C THR A 3 -27.40 44.83 -4.54
N VAL A 4 -26.59 45.46 -5.37
CA VAL A 4 -25.14 45.36 -5.42
C VAL A 4 -24.59 45.82 -4.07
N VAL A 5 -23.70 45.03 -3.48
CA VAL A 5 -22.76 45.50 -2.45
C VAL A 5 -21.37 45.36 -3.05
N GLU A 6 -20.82 46.50 -3.49
CA GLU A 6 -19.38 46.67 -3.69
C GLU A 6 -18.72 46.70 -2.30
N GLN A 7 -17.66 45.90 -2.12
CA GLN A 7 -16.59 46.23 -1.17
C GLN A 7 -15.27 46.43 -1.93
N PRO A 8 -14.47 47.43 -1.56
CA PRO A 8 -13.32 47.90 -2.32
C PRO A 8 -12.02 47.23 -1.88
N GLY A 9 -11.12 47.03 -2.85
CA GLY A 9 -9.66 46.97 -2.70
C GLY A 9 -9.07 46.38 -1.41
N GLY A 10 -8.76 45.09 -1.44
CA GLY A 10 -7.72 44.47 -0.63
C GLY A 10 -6.72 43.82 -1.56
N GLY A 11 -5.49 44.36 -1.61
CA GLY A 11 -4.39 43.68 -2.29
C GLY A 11 -4.19 42.32 -1.64
N ILE A 12 -4.16 41.27 -2.46
CA ILE A 12 -3.71 39.95 -2.04
C ILE A 12 -2.24 40.14 -1.69
N THR A 13 -1.96 40.24 -0.40
CA THR A 13 -0.60 40.04 0.08
C THR A 13 -0.37 38.54 -0.07
N GLU A 14 0.58 38.17 -0.92
CA GLU A 14 1.12 36.83 -0.98
C GLU A 14 1.41 36.39 0.46
N ALA A 15 0.71 35.37 0.94
CA ALA A 15 1.12 34.67 2.14
C ALA A 15 2.48 34.05 1.82
N GLY A 16 3.52 34.59 2.44
CA GLY A 16 4.89 34.12 2.26
C GLY A 16 4.96 32.63 2.52
N ARG A 17 5.36 31.88 1.50
CA ARG A 17 5.94 30.55 1.61
C ARG A 17 7.21 30.70 2.44
N GLY A 18 7.15 30.37 3.73
CA GLY A 18 8.28 30.45 4.64
C GLY A 18 8.34 29.20 5.52
N GLY A 19 9.50 28.54 5.53
CA GLY A 19 9.93 27.63 6.60
C GLY A 19 9.97 26.13 6.30
N ARG A 20 10.21 25.67 5.06
CA ARG A 20 10.17 24.21 4.73
C ARG A 20 11.21 23.73 3.70
N GLY A 21 12.22 24.53 3.34
CA GLY A 21 13.11 24.22 2.21
C GLY A 21 14.17 23.14 2.47
N TRP A 22 14.46 22.83 3.72
CA TRP A 22 15.61 21.99 4.07
C TRP A 22 15.28 20.52 4.33
N LEU A 23 14.11 20.25 4.92
CA LEU A 23 13.52 18.92 4.95
C LEU A 23 13.41 18.48 3.49
N MET A 24 12.88 19.35 2.63
CA MET A 24 12.78 19.15 1.17
C MET A 24 14.11 19.19 0.40
N ALA A 25 15.27 19.53 0.99
CA ALA A 25 16.58 19.46 0.30
C ALA A 25 17.40 18.23 0.73
N GLY A 26 17.32 17.83 2.01
CA GLY A 26 17.90 16.58 2.52
C GLY A 26 17.02 15.36 2.24
N ILE A 27 15.71 15.48 2.46
CA ILE A 27 14.67 14.61 1.88
C ILE A 27 14.53 14.92 0.40
N GLY A 28 14.90 16.10 -0.11
CA GLY A 28 14.99 16.34 -1.55
C GLY A 28 15.99 15.42 -2.23
N LEU A 29 17.23 15.40 -1.76
CA LEU A 29 18.30 14.50 -2.22
C LEU A 29 18.10 13.03 -1.80
N GLY A 30 17.43 12.79 -0.68
CA GLY A 30 17.00 11.46 -0.23
C GLY A 30 15.84 10.93 -1.06
N ALA A 31 14.68 11.58 -1.06
CA ALA A 31 13.50 11.29 -1.87
C ALA A 31 13.74 11.39 -3.38
N ALA A 32 14.72 12.19 -3.82
CA ALA A 32 15.28 12.13 -5.16
C ALA A 32 15.76 10.74 -5.54
N ALA A 33 16.42 10.06 -4.61
CA ALA A 33 16.83 8.69 -4.78
C ALA A 33 15.69 7.69 -4.50
N LEU A 34 14.65 8.08 -3.76
CA LEU A 34 13.59 7.17 -3.28
C LEU A 34 12.32 7.11 -4.17
N ILE A 35 11.98 8.11 -4.98
CA ILE A 35 10.63 8.21 -5.62
C ILE A 35 10.61 7.84 -7.12
N GLY A 36 11.75 7.59 -7.75
CA GLY A 36 11.82 7.28 -9.18
C GLY A 36 11.59 5.82 -9.55
N GLY A 37 10.36 5.29 -9.40
CA GLY A 37 9.84 4.09 -10.06
C GLY A 37 10.87 3.01 -10.40
N GLY A 38 11.32 2.26 -9.39
CA GLY A 38 12.45 1.34 -9.45
C GLY A 38 12.18 0.10 -10.28
N ALA A 39 12.01 0.24 -11.60
CA ALA A 39 11.52 -0.87 -12.39
C ALA A 39 12.33 -1.22 -13.63
N TYR A 40 13.39 -0.48 -13.98
CA TYR A 40 14.29 -0.90 -15.06
C TYR A 40 15.79 -0.63 -14.82
N ALA A 41 16.18 -0.10 -13.66
CA ALA A 41 17.60 0.03 -13.25
C ALA A 41 18.37 -1.31 -13.19
N ALA A 42 17.62 -2.38 -13.34
CA ALA A 42 17.96 -3.75 -13.16
C ALA A 42 19.06 -4.33 -14.07
N VAL A 43 19.23 -3.88 -15.31
CA VAL A 43 19.86 -4.75 -16.33
C VAL A 43 21.39 -4.63 -16.44
N HIS A 44 22.04 -3.67 -15.76
CA HIS A 44 23.47 -3.39 -15.98
C HIS A 44 24.43 -3.70 -14.84
N PHE A 45 23.96 -4.33 -13.77
CA PHE A 45 24.80 -4.68 -12.63
C PHE A 45 24.62 -6.16 -12.29
N LEU A 46 25.58 -6.96 -12.76
CA LEU A 46 25.70 -8.36 -12.37
C LEU A 46 26.30 -8.42 -10.96
N GLY A 47 25.41 -8.46 -9.96
CA GLY A 47 25.70 -8.74 -8.56
C GLY A 47 26.23 -7.53 -7.77
N SER A 48 25.36 -6.93 -6.95
CA SER A 48 25.84 -6.10 -5.84
C SER A 48 26.40 -7.00 -4.74
N THR A 49 27.72 -6.89 -4.57
CA THR A 49 28.41 -7.24 -3.34
C THR A 49 28.57 -5.95 -2.55
N GLY A 50 27.81 -5.79 -1.48
CA GLY A 50 27.85 -4.64 -0.58
C GLY A 50 26.81 -4.82 0.51
N ASP A 51 27.05 -4.22 1.67
CA ASP A 51 26.14 -4.28 2.80
C ASP A 51 24.85 -3.50 2.51
N GLN A 52 23.79 -3.76 3.27
CA GLN A 52 22.50 -3.08 3.14
C GLN A 52 22.46 -1.83 4.06
N PRO A 53 21.54 -0.86 3.86
CA PRO A 53 21.53 0.36 4.68
C PRO A 53 21.24 0.10 6.16
N ASP A 54 20.58 -1.02 6.46
CA ASP A 54 20.31 -1.52 7.82
C ASP A 54 21.58 -1.86 8.63
N THR A 55 22.74 -2.00 7.96
CA THR A 55 24.04 -2.24 8.60
C THR A 55 24.69 -0.99 9.21
N VAL A 56 24.18 0.21 8.88
CA VAL A 56 24.71 1.49 9.38
C VAL A 56 23.63 2.35 10.05
N LEU A 57 22.36 1.96 9.94
CA LEU A 57 21.25 2.67 10.55
C LEU A 57 20.96 2.14 11.96
N PRO A 58 20.64 3.02 12.93
CA PRO A 58 20.47 2.61 14.32
C PRO A 58 19.38 1.56 14.54
N GLY A 59 19.68 0.56 15.38
CA GLY A 59 18.77 -0.56 15.64
C GLY A 59 17.54 -0.22 16.49
N ASP A 60 17.50 0.93 17.16
CA ASP A 60 16.32 1.30 17.93
C ASP A 60 15.13 1.76 17.08
N ALA A 61 15.34 1.96 15.77
CA ALA A 61 14.38 2.58 14.87
C ALA A 61 12.95 2.02 15.03
N ALA A 62 11.99 2.93 14.97
CA ALA A 62 10.56 2.64 14.93
C ALA A 62 10.10 2.27 13.52
N ALA A 63 10.70 2.88 12.51
CA ALA A 63 10.40 2.59 11.11
C ALA A 63 11.68 2.63 10.26
N TYR A 64 11.68 1.83 9.20
CA TYR A 64 12.75 1.72 8.22
C TYR A 64 12.14 1.66 6.83
N LEU A 65 12.74 2.41 5.91
CA LEU A 65 12.45 2.33 4.48
C LEU A 65 13.75 2.16 3.71
N ARG A 66 13.74 1.29 2.72
CA ARG A 66 14.86 0.95 1.85
C ARG A 66 14.45 1.10 0.40
N VAL A 67 15.36 1.61 -0.41
CA VAL A 67 15.28 1.53 -1.86
C VAL A 67 16.58 0.91 -2.36
N ASP A 68 16.44 -0.09 -3.23
CA ASP A 68 17.55 -0.80 -3.86
C ASP A 68 17.39 -0.73 -5.38
N LEU A 69 18.19 0.13 -5.97
CA LEU A 69 18.25 0.38 -7.40
C LEU A 69 19.16 -0.65 -8.09
N ASP A 70 19.74 -1.58 -7.32
CA ASP A 70 20.45 -2.76 -7.78
C ASP A 70 19.84 -4.08 -7.25
N PRO A 71 18.56 -4.37 -7.56
CA PRO A 71 17.85 -5.50 -6.97
C PRO A 71 18.41 -6.86 -7.41
N SER A 72 17.85 -7.95 -6.87
CA SER A 72 18.29 -9.31 -7.20
C SER A 72 18.20 -9.61 -8.71
N VAL A 73 19.06 -10.49 -9.24
CA VAL A 73 19.08 -10.83 -10.68
C VAL A 73 17.71 -11.31 -11.20
N GLY A 74 16.90 -11.94 -10.35
CA GLY A 74 15.53 -12.33 -10.68
C GLY A 74 14.62 -11.12 -10.96
N GLN A 75 14.59 -10.16 -10.03
CA GLN A 75 13.88 -8.87 -10.18
C GLN A 75 14.34 -8.12 -11.43
N LYS A 76 15.61 -8.28 -11.79
CA LYS A 76 16.20 -7.60 -12.95
C LYS A 76 15.72 -8.11 -14.29
N VAL A 77 15.64 -9.43 -14.42
CA VAL A 77 15.11 -10.08 -15.63
C VAL A 77 13.60 -9.85 -15.75
N ALA A 78 12.91 -9.85 -14.62
CA ALA A 78 11.49 -9.56 -14.51
C ALA A 78 11.14 -8.16 -15.01
N ALA A 79 11.79 -7.14 -14.44
CA ALA A 79 11.76 -5.75 -14.90
C ALA A 79 11.84 -5.66 -16.42
N VAL A 80 12.90 -6.17 -17.03
CA VAL A 80 13.09 -6.08 -18.48
C VAL A 80 11.92 -6.66 -19.28
N ARG A 81 11.36 -7.80 -18.85
CA ARG A 81 10.24 -8.43 -19.55
C ARG A 81 8.93 -7.66 -19.40
N PHE A 82 8.67 -7.10 -18.22
CA PHE A 82 7.51 -6.23 -18.00
C PHE A 82 7.60 -4.97 -18.88
N PHE A 83 8.77 -4.34 -18.95
CA PHE A 83 9.00 -3.11 -19.72
C PHE A 83 9.24 -3.33 -21.21
N GLN A 84 9.52 -4.55 -21.67
CA GLN A 84 9.61 -4.90 -23.10
C GLN A 84 8.33 -4.58 -23.87
N GLY A 85 7.23 -4.35 -23.14
CA GLY A 85 6.03 -3.78 -23.66
C GLY A 85 6.08 -2.25 -23.82
N LEU A 86 6.39 -1.49 -22.76
CA LEU A 86 6.03 -0.07 -22.58
C LEU A 86 6.51 0.89 -23.69
N ASP A 87 6.01 2.14 -23.65
CA ASP A 87 6.33 3.20 -24.62
C ASP A 87 7.80 3.19 -25.10
N PRO A 88 8.08 3.26 -26.42
CA PRO A 88 9.42 3.16 -26.97
C PRO A 88 10.43 4.21 -26.47
N GLN A 89 9.99 5.40 -26.04
CA GLN A 89 10.87 6.43 -25.49
C GLN A 89 11.22 6.16 -24.04
N ALA A 90 10.24 5.75 -23.23
CA ALA A 90 10.49 5.26 -21.88
C ALA A 90 11.44 4.06 -21.95
N GLN A 91 11.13 3.08 -22.80
CA GLN A 91 11.99 1.94 -23.06
C GLN A 91 13.41 2.36 -23.48
N ALA A 92 13.57 3.34 -24.39
CA ALA A 92 14.89 3.80 -24.84
C ALA A 92 15.72 4.48 -23.73
N ARG A 93 15.11 5.33 -22.88
CA ARG A 93 15.79 5.98 -21.75
C ARG A 93 16.13 5.00 -20.62
N LEU A 94 15.25 4.01 -20.43
CA LEU A 94 15.47 2.92 -19.50
C LEU A 94 16.59 1.98 -20.02
N GLU A 95 16.60 1.64 -21.32
CA GLU A 95 17.65 0.86 -22.00
C GLU A 95 19.03 1.54 -22.00
N SER A 96 19.08 2.87 -22.02
CA SER A 96 20.34 3.64 -21.95
C SER A 96 20.86 3.83 -20.52
N GLY A 97 20.09 3.49 -19.49
CA GLY A 97 20.46 3.70 -18.09
C GLY A 97 20.32 5.14 -17.60
N GLU A 98 19.64 6.01 -18.37
CA GLU A 98 19.48 7.45 -18.10
C GLU A 98 18.40 7.77 -17.05
N TRP A 99 17.80 6.77 -16.39
CA TRP A 99 16.70 6.98 -15.45
C TRP A 99 17.12 7.80 -14.21
N ARG A 100 18.38 7.68 -13.74
CA ARG A 100 18.88 8.51 -12.62
C ARG A 100 18.95 9.98 -13.00
N GLU A 101 19.35 10.26 -14.24
CA GLU A 101 19.37 11.61 -14.81
C GLU A 101 17.94 12.13 -14.99
N TYR A 102 17.00 11.30 -15.45
CA TYR A 102 15.58 11.66 -15.55
C TYR A 102 14.95 12.03 -14.20
N VAL A 103 15.23 11.25 -13.15
CA VAL A 103 14.74 11.55 -11.80
C VAL A 103 15.36 12.86 -11.31
N TRP A 104 16.67 13.04 -11.50
CA TRP A 104 17.37 14.30 -11.21
C TRP A 104 16.73 15.51 -11.92
N GLU A 105 16.44 15.39 -13.22
CA GLU A 105 15.74 16.41 -14.00
C GLU A 105 14.43 16.81 -13.30
N LYS A 106 13.61 15.83 -12.90
CA LYS A 106 12.34 16.08 -12.21
C LYS A 106 12.46 16.78 -10.87
N LEU A 107 13.48 16.47 -10.08
CA LEU A 107 13.68 17.14 -8.79
C LEU A 107 14.18 18.56 -8.95
N THR A 108 15.01 18.81 -9.97
CA THR A 108 15.49 20.15 -10.26
C THR A 108 14.39 21.05 -10.84
N GLU A 109 13.33 20.48 -11.43
CA GLU A 109 12.14 21.23 -11.89
C GLU A 109 11.41 21.91 -10.72
N ASP A 110 11.39 21.29 -9.53
CA ASP A 110 10.71 21.80 -8.33
C ASP A 110 11.52 22.85 -7.56
N GLY A 111 12.82 22.99 -7.85
CA GLY A 111 13.69 24.05 -7.34
C GLY A 111 14.31 23.81 -5.95
N ASP A 112 14.18 22.61 -5.40
CA ASP A 112 14.68 22.23 -4.08
C ASP A 112 16.16 21.81 -4.07
N VAL A 113 16.78 21.69 -5.25
CA VAL A 113 18.19 21.35 -5.44
C VAL A 113 18.98 22.62 -5.84
N PRO A 114 20.18 22.87 -5.26
CA PRO A 114 21.04 23.96 -5.72
C PRO A 114 21.27 23.90 -7.23
N ALA A 115 20.92 24.99 -7.93
CA ALA A 115 20.98 25.06 -9.40
C ALA A 115 22.41 24.92 -9.98
N ASP A 116 23.44 24.92 -9.13
CA ASP A 116 24.84 24.72 -9.48
C ASP A 116 25.34 23.28 -9.30
N LEU A 117 24.45 22.33 -8.98
CA LEU A 117 24.75 20.91 -8.98
C LEU A 117 24.38 20.27 -10.33
N ASP A 118 25.35 19.58 -10.92
CA ASP A 118 25.17 18.81 -12.14
C ASP A 118 25.24 17.31 -11.82
N TYR A 119 24.26 16.52 -12.30
CA TYR A 119 24.16 15.11 -11.95
C TYR A 119 25.43 14.33 -12.33
N ALA A 120 25.84 14.43 -13.60
CA ALA A 120 26.95 13.65 -14.14
C ALA A 120 28.31 13.98 -13.48
N THR A 121 28.49 15.21 -13.01
CA THR A 121 29.78 15.67 -12.47
C THR A 121 29.83 15.79 -10.96
N ASP A 122 28.73 16.16 -10.29
CA ASP A 122 28.68 16.38 -8.85
C ASP A 122 28.04 15.21 -8.07
N ILE A 123 27.20 14.36 -8.69
CA ILE A 123 26.41 13.31 -8.00
C ILE A 123 26.79 11.89 -8.45
N GLU A 124 26.64 11.60 -9.75
CA GLU A 124 26.92 10.29 -10.35
C GLU A 124 28.30 9.73 -9.96
N PRO A 125 29.39 10.51 -9.83
CA PRO A 125 30.71 9.93 -9.58
C PRO A 125 30.88 9.26 -8.21
N TRP A 126 30.00 9.50 -7.25
CA TRP A 126 30.10 8.95 -5.88
C TRP A 126 28.85 8.22 -5.41
N LEU A 127 27.67 8.48 -5.99
CA LEU A 127 26.42 7.84 -5.59
C LEU A 127 26.44 6.34 -5.91
N GLY A 128 26.03 5.53 -4.92
CA GLY A 128 25.78 4.08 -5.04
C GLY A 128 24.34 3.78 -5.44
N ASP A 129 23.90 2.56 -5.18
CA ASP A 129 22.62 2.03 -5.68
C ASP A 129 21.56 1.85 -4.60
N ARG A 130 21.93 2.06 -3.32
CA ARG A 130 21.06 1.82 -2.18
C ARG A 130 20.91 3.04 -1.31
N ALA A 131 19.71 3.23 -0.79
CA ALA A 131 19.44 4.19 0.25
C ALA A 131 18.51 3.58 1.30
N GLY A 132 18.66 4.04 2.54
CA GLY A 132 17.75 3.71 3.63
C GLY A 132 17.40 4.93 4.44
N VAL A 133 16.19 4.96 4.99
CA VAL A 133 15.73 5.96 5.95
C VAL A 133 15.30 5.21 7.20
N ALA A 134 15.77 5.67 8.36
CA ALA A 134 15.29 5.20 9.66
C ALA A 134 14.67 6.36 10.43
N VAL A 135 13.53 6.09 11.07
CA VAL A 135 12.86 7.00 12.00
C VAL A 135 12.97 6.40 13.38
N LEU A 136 13.52 7.16 14.32
CA LEU A 136 13.77 6.73 15.69
C LEU A 136 12.92 7.55 16.67
N PRO A 137 12.41 6.93 17.75
CA PRO A 137 11.87 7.67 18.89
C PRO A 137 12.92 8.59 19.51
N ASN A 138 12.50 9.78 19.94
CA ASN A 138 13.39 10.76 20.59
C ASN A 138 12.81 11.31 21.91
N GLY A 139 12.01 10.49 22.62
CA GLY A 139 11.29 10.97 23.80
C GLY A 139 10.20 11.99 23.45
N GLU A 140 10.02 13.04 24.27
CA GLU A 140 9.00 14.10 24.10
C GLU A 140 9.41 15.20 23.08
N GLU A 141 10.34 14.91 22.16
CA GLU A 141 10.78 15.83 21.09
C GLU A 141 10.53 15.22 19.69
N GLU A 142 10.69 16.01 18.63
CA GLU A 142 10.63 15.53 17.24
C GLU A 142 11.50 14.27 17.03
N PRO A 143 11.03 13.28 16.25
CA PRO A 143 11.79 12.06 16.01
C PRO A 143 13.16 12.34 15.37
N LEU A 144 14.12 11.44 15.61
CA LEU A 144 15.36 11.46 14.86
C LEU A 144 15.12 10.79 13.51
N VAL A 145 15.53 11.46 12.44
CA VAL A 145 15.51 10.89 11.08
C VAL A 145 16.94 10.73 10.60
N ALA A 146 17.28 9.52 10.20
CA ALA A 146 18.59 9.17 9.65
C ALA A 146 18.42 8.67 8.21
N VAL A 147 19.21 9.21 7.28
CA VAL A 147 19.24 8.79 5.88
C VAL A 147 20.62 8.21 5.58
N ALA A 148 20.70 6.93 5.23
CA ALA A 148 21.93 6.28 4.78
C ALA A 148 21.93 6.21 3.25
N MET A 149 22.89 6.85 2.60
CA MET A 149 23.09 6.76 1.15
C MET A 149 24.36 5.97 0.85
N GLN A 150 24.24 4.90 0.06
CA GLN A 150 25.39 4.14 -0.37
C GLN A 150 26.27 5.01 -1.26
N VAL A 151 27.59 4.89 -1.09
CA VAL A 151 28.59 5.63 -1.84
C VAL A 151 29.63 4.67 -2.40
N LYS A 152 30.01 4.89 -3.66
CA LYS A 152 31.17 4.21 -4.29
C LYS A 152 32.48 4.97 -4.11
N ASP A 153 32.40 6.24 -3.70
CA ASP A 153 33.54 7.12 -3.44
C ASP A 153 33.21 8.09 -2.31
N GLY A 154 33.52 7.68 -1.07
CA GLY A 154 33.22 8.49 0.12
C GLY A 154 33.93 9.84 0.13
N GLU A 155 35.15 9.95 -0.37
CA GLU A 155 35.87 11.24 -0.39
C GLU A 155 35.17 12.27 -1.29
N LYS A 156 34.72 11.85 -2.48
CA LYS A 156 33.92 12.71 -3.36
C LYS A 156 32.57 13.06 -2.76
N ALA A 157 31.89 12.08 -2.14
CA ALA A 157 30.60 12.32 -1.49
C ALA A 157 30.73 13.40 -0.41
N LEU A 158 31.72 13.28 0.49
CA LEU A 158 31.96 14.26 1.55
C LEU A 158 32.30 15.64 0.97
N ALA A 159 33.11 15.71 -0.10
CA ALA A 159 33.44 16.98 -0.76
C ALA A 159 32.21 17.65 -1.39
N THR A 160 31.32 16.88 -2.02
CA THR A 160 30.05 17.39 -2.56
C THR A 160 29.13 17.87 -1.44
N LEU A 161 29.00 17.12 -0.34
CA LEU A 161 28.18 17.51 0.80
C LEU A 161 28.73 18.76 1.52
N ASP A 162 30.05 18.92 1.60
CA ASP A 162 30.70 20.13 2.10
C ASP A 162 30.35 21.35 1.22
N LYS A 163 30.34 21.18 -0.12
CA LYS A 163 29.90 22.21 -1.08
C LYS A 163 28.44 22.60 -0.83
N ILE A 164 27.54 21.62 -0.69
CA ILE A 164 26.11 21.84 -0.45
C ILE A 164 25.89 22.57 0.88
N LYS A 165 26.57 22.14 1.94
CA LYS A 165 26.48 22.76 3.27
C LYS A 165 27.01 24.19 3.28
N ALA A 166 28.06 24.48 2.51
CA ALA A 166 28.56 25.85 2.35
C ALA A 166 27.57 26.73 1.59
N SER A 167 26.89 26.20 0.57
CA SER A 167 25.86 26.92 -0.19
C SER A 167 24.61 27.23 0.64
N SER A 168 24.12 26.28 1.46
CA SER A 168 22.98 26.51 2.35
C SER A 168 23.29 27.52 3.46
N ALA A 169 24.48 27.44 4.06
CA ALA A 169 24.93 28.42 5.04
C ALA A 169 25.05 29.85 4.46
N ALA A 170 25.35 29.97 3.16
CA ALA A 170 25.40 31.25 2.46
C ALA A 170 24.01 31.82 2.10
N ALA A 171 22.95 30.99 2.16
CA ALA A 171 21.58 31.35 1.83
C ALA A 171 20.74 31.77 3.05
N ASP A 172 21.37 32.01 4.22
CA ASP A 172 20.71 32.30 5.51
C ASP A 172 19.70 31.21 5.94
N THR A 173 19.94 29.94 5.56
CA THR A 173 19.16 28.79 6.05
C THR A 173 19.25 28.71 7.59
N PRO A 174 18.11 28.66 8.31
CA PRO A 174 18.11 28.58 9.77
C PRO A 174 18.91 27.38 10.30
N ALA A 175 19.41 27.47 11.54
CA ALA A 175 20.34 26.45 12.08
C ALA A 175 19.68 25.08 12.29
N ASP A 176 18.39 25.08 12.65
CA ASP A 176 17.48 23.94 12.73
C ASP A 176 17.12 23.36 11.35
N GLU A 177 17.48 24.08 10.29
CA GLU A 177 17.32 23.67 8.90
C GLU A 177 18.62 23.12 8.26
N GLN A 178 19.69 22.94 9.04
CA GLN A 178 20.97 22.44 8.53
C GLN A 178 21.10 20.93 8.74
N PHE A 179 21.85 20.27 7.86
CA PHE A 179 22.16 18.84 8.00
C PHE A 179 23.61 18.60 8.46
N GLY A 180 23.79 17.47 9.13
CA GLY A 180 25.08 16.87 9.45
C GLY A 180 25.22 15.54 8.71
N TYR A 181 26.45 15.07 8.55
CA TYR A 181 26.71 13.77 7.95
C TYR A 181 27.99 13.14 8.50
N TYR A 182 28.10 11.83 8.34
CA TYR A 182 29.32 11.07 8.56
C TYR A 182 29.41 9.89 7.61
N LEU A 183 30.64 9.40 7.40
CA LEU A 183 30.90 8.20 6.61
C LEU A 183 30.98 6.99 7.56
N ASP A 184 30.25 5.94 7.26
CA ASP A 184 30.33 4.63 7.90
C ASP A 184 30.34 3.53 6.82
N GLY A 185 31.44 2.78 6.74
CA GLY A 185 31.68 1.84 5.64
C GLY A 185 31.50 2.50 4.26
N ASP A 186 30.62 1.89 3.46
CA ASP A 186 30.26 2.34 2.11
C ASP A 186 29.00 3.23 2.12
N TYR A 187 28.66 3.85 3.25
CA TYR A 187 27.50 4.72 3.40
C TYR A 187 27.88 6.09 3.95
N VAL A 188 27.26 7.13 3.41
CA VAL A 188 27.15 8.40 4.10
C VAL A 188 25.80 8.46 4.82
N VAL A 189 25.83 8.65 6.13
CA VAL A 189 24.65 8.80 6.98
C VAL A 189 24.42 10.29 7.25
N LEU A 190 23.21 10.77 6.95
CA LEU A 190 22.78 12.16 7.12
C LEU A 190 21.66 12.24 8.16
N ALA A 191 21.64 13.35 8.89
CA ALA A 191 20.59 13.72 9.83
C ALA A 191 20.57 15.25 10.02
N LYS A 192 19.68 15.78 10.87
CA LYS A 192 19.77 17.19 11.29
C LYS A 192 21.15 17.48 11.90
N ALA A 193 21.68 18.68 11.69
CA ALA A 193 23.04 19.03 12.08
C ALA A 193 23.30 18.92 13.59
N ASP A 194 22.29 19.21 14.40
CA ASP A 194 22.30 19.07 15.86
C ASP A 194 22.02 17.64 16.34
N GLN A 195 21.42 16.79 15.48
CA GLN A 195 21.07 15.39 15.79
C GLN A 195 22.06 14.36 15.24
N VAL A 196 22.94 14.71 14.30
CA VAL A 196 23.81 13.73 13.60
C VAL A 196 24.72 12.92 14.54
N GLU A 197 25.23 13.54 15.60
CA GLU A 197 26.07 12.83 16.59
C GLU A 197 25.23 11.92 17.49
N GLN A 198 23.96 12.25 17.73
CA GLN A 198 23.02 11.37 18.43
C GLN A 198 22.68 10.14 17.57
N VAL A 199 22.44 10.34 16.28
CA VAL A 199 22.25 9.25 15.30
C VAL A 199 23.48 8.35 15.25
N ARG A 200 24.70 8.92 15.17
CA ARG A 200 25.94 8.13 15.19
C ARG A 200 26.08 7.33 16.49
N ALA A 201 25.86 7.97 17.63
CA ALA A 201 25.95 7.30 18.92
C ALA A 201 24.89 6.19 19.09
N ALA A 202 23.73 6.31 18.45
CA ALA A 202 22.72 5.27 18.42
C ALA A 202 23.16 4.09 17.54
N ALA A 203 23.69 4.34 16.34
CA ALA A 203 24.23 3.30 15.47
C ALA A 203 25.42 2.54 16.11
N GLU A 204 26.30 3.24 16.84
CA GLU A 204 27.42 2.63 17.57
C GLU A 204 26.99 1.67 18.70
N GLN A 205 25.74 1.76 19.16
CA GLN A 205 25.16 0.84 20.16
C GLN A 205 24.59 -0.44 19.53
N GLY A 206 24.39 -0.44 18.22
CA GLY A 206 23.79 -1.53 17.44
C GLY A 206 22.98 -0.99 16.28
N THR A 207 22.94 -1.75 15.20
CA THR A 207 22.28 -1.37 13.94
C THR A 207 21.01 -2.19 13.74
N LEU A 208 20.23 -1.92 12.68
CA LEU A 208 19.02 -2.69 12.38
C LEU A 208 19.35 -4.16 12.08
N GLU A 209 20.49 -4.46 11.44
CA GLU A 209 20.94 -5.85 11.22
C GLU A 209 21.19 -6.64 12.51
N ASP A 210 21.43 -5.96 13.64
CA ASP A 210 21.62 -6.60 14.95
C ASP A 210 20.28 -6.89 15.67
N GLN A 211 19.15 -6.39 15.14
CA GLN A 211 17.84 -6.51 15.78
C GLN A 211 17.12 -7.78 15.33
N GLU A 212 16.89 -8.69 16.28
CA GLU A 212 16.20 -9.97 16.01
C GLU A 212 14.80 -9.79 15.43
N ALA A 213 14.04 -8.79 15.92
CA ALA A 213 12.70 -8.51 15.41
C ALA A 213 12.73 -8.07 13.94
N PHE A 214 13.62 -7.13 13.59
CA PHE A 214 13.80 -6.65 12.22
C PHE A 214 14.26 -7.78 11.29
N THR A 215 15.34 -8.47 11.67
CA THR A 215 15.93 -9.53 10.84
C THR A 215 14.97 -10.70 10.63
N SER A 216 14.26 -11.14 11.68
CA SER A 216 13.24 -12.17 11.56
C SER A 216 12.10 -11.76 10.62
N ASP A 217 11.55 -10.55 10.78
CA ASP A 217 10.45 -10.08 9.94
C ASP A 217 10.89 -9.90 8.48
N MET A 218 12.11 -9.40 8.24
CA MET A 218 12.66 -9.26 6.88
C MET A 218 13.00 -10.61 6.24
N ASP A 219 13.45 -11.60 7.02
CA ASP A 219 13.65 -12.98 6.55
C ASP A 219 12.31 -13.63 6.18
N ASP A 220 11.27 -13.43 6.98
CA ASP A 220 9.91 -13.93 6.70
C ASP A 220 9.26 -13.21 5.51
N LEU A 221 9.62 -11.94 5.26
CA LEU A 221 9.20 -11.17 4.08
C LEU A 221 9.82 -11.78 2.82
N GLY A 222 11.05 -12.30 2.89
CA GLY A 222 11.77 -12.89 1.77
C GLY A 222 12.45 -11.83 0.89
N ASP A 223 12.17 -11.83 -0.41
CA ASP A 223 12.81 -10.87 -1.33
C ASP A 223 12.38 -9.43 -0.97
N ALA A 224 13.31 -8.61 -0.51
CA ALA A 224 13.07 -7.22 -0.17
C ALA A 224 12.90 -6.30 -1.40
N GLY A 225 12.92 -6.86 -2.61
CA GLY A 225 12.51 -6.18 -3.83
C GLY A 225 13.35 -4.94 -4.17
N VAL A 226 12.73 -4.04 -4.94
CA VAL A 226 13.32 -2.75 -5.36
C VAL A 226 13.12 -1.65 -4.31
N ALA A 227 12.14 -1.86 -3.43
CA ALA A 227 11.93 -1.06 -2.24
C ALA A 227 11.32 -1.95 -1.16
N SER A 228 11.64 -1.69 0.10
CA SER A 228 11.04 -2.37 1.25
C SER A 228 10.88 -1.44 2.42
N PHE A 229 9.95 -1.75 3.31
CA PHE A 229 9.80 -1.06 4.58
C PHE A 229 9.65 -2.06 5.72
N TRP A 230 9.93 -1.60 6.92
CA TRP A 230 9.65 -2.27 8.18
C TRP A 230 9.19 -1.23 9.21
N MET A 231 8.26 -1.59 10.08
CA MET A 231 7.80 -0.74 11.16
C MET A 231 7.45 -1.54 12.40
N ASP A 232 7.75 -0.97 13.56
CA ASP A 232 7.26 -1.39 14.87
C ASP A 232 6.15 -0.42 15.29
N VAL A 233 4.91 -0.91 15.28
CA VAL A 233 3.72 -0.07 15.48
C VAL A 233 3.72 0.56 16.88
N ALA A 234 4.21 -0.16 17.89
CA ALA A 234 4.26 0.35 19.26
C ALA A 234 5.27 1.51 19.36
N LYS A 235 6.46 1.36 18.76
CA LYS A 235 7.45 2.45 18.73
C LYS A 235 7.01 3.63 17.87
N VAL A 236 6.30 3.39 16.77
CA VAL A 236 5.74 4.46 15.92
C VAL A 236 4.66 5.23 16.68
N ALA A 237 3.85 4.57 17.51
CA ALA A 237 2.83 5.22 18.34
C ALA A 237 3.42 6.10 19.46
N GLU A 238 4.69 5.91 19.82
CA GLU A 238 5.43 6.81 20.74
C GLU A 238 5.88 8.12 20.07
N LEU A 239 5.80 8.22 18.74
CA LEU A 239 6.13 9.44 17.99
C LEU A 239 4.98 10.46 18.09
N GLU A 240 5.28 11.74 18.26
CA GLU A 240 4.26 12.80 18.29
C GLU A 240 3.46 12.87 16.97
N ASP A 241 2.18 13.27 17.06
CA ASP A 241 1.22 13.30 15.95
C ASP A 241 1.71 14.08 14.71
N VAL A 242 2.58 15.09 14.89
CA VAL A 242 3.14 15.91 13.78
C VAL A 242 4.05 15.09 12.86
N ALA A 243 4.81 14.13 13.40
CA ALA A 243 5.68 13.26 12.62
C ALA A 243 4.88 12.21 11.82
N LEU A 244 3.71 11.83 12.34
CA LEU A 244 2.80 10.87 11.69
C LEU A 244 2.03 11.51 10.54
N ASP A 245 1.67 12.79 10.64
CA ASP A 245 1.08 13.57 9.54
C ASP A 245 2.07 13.74 8.37
N GLU A 246 3.36 14.03 8.66
CA GLU A 246 4.41 14.12 7.63
C GLU A 246 4.74 12.74 7.01
N ALA A 247 4.76 11.67 7.82
CA ALA A 247 4.87 10.30 7.31
C ALA A 247 3.65 9.89 6.46
N ALA A 248 2.44 10.39 6.79
CA ALA A 248 1.22 10.21 5.99
C ALA A 248 1.34 10.88 4.61
N GLU A 249 1.87 12.11 4.57
CA GLU A 249 2.11 12.85 3.32
C GLU A 249 3.15 12.14 2.42
N LEU A 250 4.06 11.36 3.02
CA LEU A 250 5.02 10.48 2.33
C LEU A 250 4.48 9.08 2.02
N GLY A 251 3.19 8.80 2.29
CA GLY A 251 2.54 7.52 2.01
C GLY A 251 2.81 6.41 3.04
N ALA A 252 3.47 6.70 4.16
CA ALA A 252 3.93 5.75 5.17
C ALA A 252 2.99 5.65 6.40
N GLY A 253 1.67 5.60 6.19
CA GLY A 253 0.76 5.04 7.21
C GLY A 253 0.13 6.00 8.23
N GLY A 254 0.19 7.32 8.06
CA GLY A 254 -0.41 8.27 9.03
C GLY A 254 -1.94 8.27 9.15
N ALA A 255 -2.66 7.42 8.40
CA ALA A 255 -4.09 7.19 8.60
C ALA A 255 -4.42 6.25 9.77
N VAL A 256 -3.43 5.53 10.34
CA VAL A 256 -3.69 4.42 11.28
C VAL A 256 -3.97 4.88 12.71
N THR A 257 -3.46 6.05 13.13
CA THR A 257 -3.49 6.47 14.54
C THR A 257 -4.24 7.77 14.81
N SER A 258 -4.63 8.51 13.77
CA SER A 258 -5.32 9.79 13.91
C SER A 258 -6.74 9.59 14.44
N GLY A 259 -7.03 10.22 15.59
CA GLY A 259 -8.34 10.12 16.27
C GLY A 259 -8.48 9.00 17.30
N LEU A 260 -7.42 8.23 17.56
CA LEU A 260 -7.39 7.25 18.66
C LEU A 260 -7.08 7.90 20.01
N THR A 261 -7.71 7.42 21.08
CA THR A 261 -7.37 7.79 22.47
C THR A 261 -6.02 7.20 22.88
N ASP A 262 -5.38 7.74 23.92
CA ASP A 262 -4.11 7.19 24.46
C ASP A 262 -4.24 5.70 24.86
N GLU A 263 -5.41 5.31 25.36
CA GLU A 263 -5.73 3.92 25.71
C GLU A 263 -5.81 3.03 24.45
N GLN A 264 -6.36 3.54 23.35
CA GLN A 264 -6.40 2.84 22.06
C GLN A 264 -5.02 2.79 21.40
N LYS A 265 -4.23 3.87 21.47
CA LYS A 265 -2.84 3.88 21.01
C LYS A 265 -1.97 2.88 21.79
N ALA A 266 -2.18 2.75 23.10
CA ALA A 266 -1.47 1.77 23.93
C ALA A 266 -1.83 0.30 23.62
N MET A 267 -2.92 0.06 22.89
CA MET A 267 -3.29 -1.26 22.39
C MET A 267 -2.71 -1.55 21.01
N LEU A 268 -2.25 -0.52 20.28
CA LEU A 268 -1.54 -0.71 19.03
C LEU A 268 -0.23 -1.42 19.31
N SER A 269 -0.09 -2.58 18.68
CA SER A 269 1.06 -3.44 18.82
C SER A 269 1.22 -4.25 17.55
N GLY A 270 2.40 -4.82 17.43
CA GLY A 270 2.78 -5.59 16.26
C GLY A 270 3.78 -4.85 15.40
N ARG A 271 4.17 -5.54 14.35
CA ARG A 271 5.19 -5.11 13.40
C ARG A 271 4.67 -5.40 12.01
N ALA A 272 5.09 -4.59 11.05
CA ALA A 272 4.74 -4.78 9.66
C ALA A 272 5.98 -4.60 8.79
N ALA A 273 6.09 -5.42 7.75
CA ALA A 273 7.12 -5.30 6.74
C ALA A 273 6.48 -5.42 5.36
N GLY A 274 7.07 -4.79 4.36
CA GLY A 274 6.58 -4.87 2.99
C GLY A 274 7.67 -4.64 1.97
N ALA A 275 7.44 -5.13 0.76
CA ALA A 275 8.34 -5.01 -0.38
C ALA A 275 7.56 -4.72 -1.67
N LEU A 276 8.10 -3.81 -2.47
CA LEU A 276 7.75 -3.64 -3.88
C LEU A 276 8.65 -4.53 -4.72
N ARG A 277 8.04 -5.40 -5.51
CA ARG A 277 8.69 -6.40 -6.36
C ARG A 277 8.19 -6.28 -7.79
N LEU A 278 9.02 -6.77 -8.69
CA LEU A 278 8.77 -6.84 -10.11
C LEU A 278 8.92 -8.28 -10.57
N SER A 279 7.93 -8.70 -11.33
CA SER A 279 7.92 -9.97 -12.05
C SER A 279 7.81 -9.68 -13.56
N PRO A 280 8.06 -10.66 -14.44
CA PRO A 280 7.94 -10.47 -15.89
C PRO A 280 6.59 -9.92 -16.35
N ASP A 281 5.54 -10.22 -15.59
CA ASP A 281 4.15 -10.06 -15.91
C ASP A 281 3.38 -9.25 -14.87
N ALA A 282 3.99 -8.88 -13.73
CA ALA A 282 3.32 -8.08 -12.72
C ALA A 282 4.25 -7.16 -11.89
N VAL A 283 3.70 -6.03 -11.47
CA VAL A 283 4.20 -5.26 -10.31
C VAL A 283 3.50 -5.79 -9.07
N GLU A 284 4.28 -6.25 -8.08
CA GLU A 284 3.79 -6.86 -6.85
C GLU A 284 4.15 -6.00 -5.63
N ILE A 285 3.19 -5.74 -4.76
CA ILE A 285 3.43 -5.28 -3.39
C ILE A 285 3.10 -6.45 -2.48
N HIS A 286 4.12 -6.94 -1.77
CA HIS A 286 3.97 -8.01 -0.79
C HIS A 286 4.25 -7.47 0.60
N GLY A 287 3.45 -7.85 1.58
CA GLY A 287 3.70 -7.46 2.95
C GLY A 287 3.29 -8.53 3.94
N LEU A 288 3.78 -8.35 5.15
CA LEU A 288 3.47 -9.17 6.29
C LEU A 288 3.26 -8.31 7.52
N SER A 289 2.54 -8.87 8.48
CA SER A 289 2.44 -8.29 9.80
C SER A 289 2.40 -9.38 10.87
N HIS A 290 2.93 -9.04 12.04
CA HIS A 290 3.08 -9.93 13.19
C HIS A 290 2.64 -9.23 14.49
N GLY A 291 2.26 -10.03 15.48
CA GLY A 291 2.31 -9.64 16.89
C GLY A 291 1.24 -8.64 17.31
N TYR A 292 0.07 -8.67 16.67
CA TYR A 292 -1.09 -7.90 17.13
C TYR A 292 -1.53 -8.37 18.53
N GLY A 293 -1.33 -7.52 19.54
CA GLY A 293 -1.80 -7.77 20.89
C GLY A 293 -3.30 -7.55 21.03
N GLY A 294 -3.98 -8.42 21.78
CA GLY A 294 -5.41 -8.26 22.09
C GLY A 294 -6.37 -8.62 20.95
N PHE A 295 -5.85 -8.99 19.78
CA PHE A 295 -6.63 -9.40 18.62
C PHE A 295 -6.14 -10.75 18.10
N SER A 296 -7.06 -11.68 17.83
CA SER A 296 -6.73 -13.00 17.26
C SER A 296 -7.46 -13.15 15.93
N MET A 297 -6.68 -13.22 14.85
CA MET A 297 -7.20 -13.47 13.51
C MET A 297 -7.71 -14.92 13.39
N PRO A 298 -8.85 -15.15 12.72
CA PRO A 298 -9.33 -16.49 12.38
C PRO A 298 -8.36 -17.20 11.44
N THR A 299 -8.02 -18.46 11.74
CA THR A 299 -7.08 -19.28 10.95
C THR A 299 -7.73 -20.55 10.40
N ALA A 300 -9.06 -20.63 10.38
CA ALA A 300 -9.76 -21.81 9.87
C ALA A 300 -9.72 -21.85 8.33
N ASP A 301 -9.73 -23.05 7.77
CA ASP A 301 -9.80 -23.21 6.31
C ASP A 301 -11.17 -22.75 5.79
N GLY A 302 -11.14 -21.98 4.70
CA GLY A 302 -12.31 -21.49 3.99
C GLY A 302 -12.87 -22.48 2.96
N ALA A 303 -14.08 -22.21 2.47
CA ALA A 303 -14.64 -22.96 1.33
C ALA A 303 -14.11 -22.45 -0.02
N GLN A 304 -13.49 -21.27 -0.03
CA GLN A 304 -12.89 -20.64 -1.21
C GLN A 304 -13.87 -20.52 -2.38
N LEU A 305 -15.09 -20.05 -2.09
CA LEU A 305 -16.16 -19.92 -3.08
C LEU A 305 -15.77 -19.02 -4.27
N VAL A 306 -14.75 -18.17 -4.12
CA VAL A 306 -14.25 -17.28 -5.18
C VAL A 306 -13.70 -18.07 -6.36
N LEU A 307 -13.08 -19.22 -6.08
CA LEU A 307 -12.50 -20.10 -7.11
C LEU A 307 -13.59 -20.73 -7.98
N ASP A 308 -14.80 -20.89 -7.44
CA ASP A 308 -15.96 -21.48 -8.11
C ASP A 308 -16.86 -20.43 -8.80
N LEU A 309 -16.41 -19.19 -8.95
CA LEU A 309 -17.09 -18.19 -9.79
C LEU A 309 -16.92 -18.51 -11.28
N PRO A 310 -17.74 -17.94 -12.17
CA PRO A 310 -17.52 -18.01 -13.62
C PRO A 310 -16.15 -17.42 -14.03
N ALA A 311 -15.48 -18.04 -15.00
CA ALA A 311 -14.18 -17.58 -15.49
C ALA A 311 -14.20 -16.16 -16.08
N ASP A 312 -15.34 -15.69 -16.58
CA ASP A 312 -15.56 -14.35 -17.14
C ASP A 312 -15.98 -13.31 -16.09
N THR A 313 -15.77 -13.59 -14.79
CA THR A 313 -16.06 -12.65 -13.72
C THR A 313 -15.24 -11.35 -13.91
N ALA A 314 -15.92 -10.22 -13.99
CA ALA A 314 -15.29 -8.91 -14.18
C ALA A 314 -14.67 -8.36 -12.88
N ALA A 315 -15.32 -8.60 -11.73
CA ALA A 315 -14.72 -8.32 -10.43
C ALA A 315 -15.25 -9.27 -9.35
N ALA A 316 -14.42 -9.58 -8.36
CA ALA A 316 -14.79 -10.39 -7.22
C ALA A 316 -14.19 -9.84 -5.93
N PHE A 317 -14.94 -9.94 -4.85
CA PHE A 317 -14.44 -9.80 -3.49
C PHE A 317 -14.80 -11.06 -2.71
N SER A 318 -13.88 -11.61 -1.92
CA SER A 318 -14.16 -12.72 -1.03
C SER A 318 -13.61 -12.51 0.36
N LEU A 319 -14.29 -13.13 1.32
CA LEU A 319 -13.91 -13.16 2.72
C LEU A 319 -14.21 -14.55 3.28
N GLU A 320 -13.17 -15.22 3.75
CA GLU A 320 -13.28 -16.49 4.47
C GLU A 320 -13.37 -16.22 5.98
N ASN A 321 -14.04 -17.12 6.70
CA ASN A 321 -14.27 -17.05 8.14
C ASN A 321 -14.97 -15.77 8.62
N GLY A 322 -15.85 -15.18 7.80
CA GLY A 322 -16.51 -13.92 8.11
C GLY A 322 -17.24 -13.88 9.46
N ALA A 323 -17.88 -14.99 9.87
CA ALA A 323 -18.51 -15.13 11.17
C ALA A 323 -17.52 -15.08 12.34
N ASP A 324 -16.33 -15.66 12.17
CA ASP A 324 -15.27 -15.65 13.17
C ASP A 324 -14.59 -14.29 13.22
N TRP A 325 -14.42 -13.61 12.07
CA TRP A 325 -13.96 -12.22 12.02
C TRP A 325 -14.91 -11.29 12.77
N VAL A 326 -16.22 -11.44 12.56
CA VAL A 326 -17.22 -10.69 13.33
C VAL A 326 -17.05 -10.96 14.82
N GLN A 327 -16.88 -12.21 15.22
CA GLN A 327 -16.67 -12.53 16.63
C GLN A 327 -15.38 -11.90 17.19
N ALA A 328 -14.26 -12.01 16.47
CA ALA A 328 -12.97 -11.49 16.90
C ALA A 328 -13.00 -9.96 17.07
N VAL A 329 -13.59 -9.25 16.11
CA VAL A 329 -13.78 -7.80 16.18
C VAL A 329 -14.73 -7.43 17.31
N TRP A 330 -15.83 -8.18 17.48
CA TRP A 330 -16.79 -7.95 18.55
C TRP A 330 -16.14 -8.08 19.93
N ASP A 331 -15.35 -9.14 20.15
CA ASP A 331 -14.63 -9.37 21.40
C ASP A 331 -13.59 -8.27 21.67
N LEU A 332 -12.87 -7.82 20.63
CA LEU A 332 -11.95 -6.70 20.73
C LEU A 332 -12.67 -5.43 21.19
N TYR A 333 -13.77 -5.04 20.52
CA TYR A 333 -14.53 -3.85 20.90
C TYR A 333 -15.14 -3.96 22.29
N SER A 334 -15.74 -5.11 22.65
CA SER A 334 -16.29 -5.33 23.99
C SER A 334 -15.22 -5.26 25.09
N SER A 335 -13.97 -5.62 24.78
CA SER A 335 -12.85 -5.49 25.74
C SER A 335 -12.45 -4.04 26.02
N VAL A 336 -12.74 -3.12 25.08
CA VAL A 336 -12.42 -1.69 25.16
C VAL A 336 -13.59 -0.88 25.72
N ASP A 337 -14.80 -1.13 25.24
CA ASP A 337 -16.00 -0.36 25.57
C ASP A 337 -17.24 -1.28 25.66
N GLU A 338 -17.35 -2.00 26.78
CA GLU A 338 -18.48 -2.90 27.06
C GLU A 338 -19.82 -2.16 27.04
N ASP A 339 -19.90 -0.99 27.68
CA ASP A 339 -21.11 -0.17 27.76
C ASP A 339 -21.56 0.32 26.37
N GLY A 340 -20.62 0.72 25.51
CA GLY A 340 -20.89 1.12 24.13
C GLY A 340 -21.44 -0.03 23.28
N VAL A 341 -20.89 -1.23 23.42
CA VAL A 341 -21.38 -2.43 22.72
C VAL A 341 -22.78 -2.82 23.21
N ASP A 342 -23.02 -2.79 24.52
CA ASP A 342 -24.35 -3.09 25.08
C ASP A 342 -25.41 -2.10 24.55
N SER A 343 -25.08 -0.81 24.49
CA SER A 343 -25.96 0.21 23.89
C SER A 343 -26.26 -0.08 22.42
N LEU A 344 -25.24 -0.45 21.63
CA LEU A 344 -25.42 -0.82 20.22
C LEU A 344 -26.33 -2.05 20.06
N VAL A 345 -26.18 -3.06 20.92
CA VAL A 345 -27.02 -4.27 20.91
C VAL A 345 -28.46 -3.94 21.25
N GLU A 346 -28.70 -3.10 22.26
CA GLU A 346 -30.04 -2.66 22.64
C GLU A 346 -30.73 -1.88 21.50
N GLU A 347 -30.01 -0.95 20.87
CA GLU A 347 -30.51 -0.17 19.73
C GLU A 347 -30.82 -1.05 18.51
N ALA A 348 -29.94 -2.00 18.20
CA ALA A 348 -30.14 -2.96 17.11
C ALA A 348 -31.33 -3.89 17.39
N SER A 349 -31.45 -4.37 18.63
CA SER A 349 -32.58 -5.20 19.08
C SER A 349 -33.91 -4.47 18.98
N ALA A 350 -33.94 -3.16 19.29
CA ALA A 350 -35.13 -2.33 19.12
C ALA A 350 -35.56 -2.20 17.65
N GLN A 351 -34.62 -2.36 16.71
CA GLN A 351 -34.86 -2.38 15.26
C GLN A 351 -35.11 -3.79 14.71
N GLY A 352 -35.08 -4.82 15.57
CA GLY A 352 -35.35 -6.21 15.19
C GLY A 352 -34.12 -7.04 14.85
N PHE A 353 -32.90 -6.51 15.02
CA PHE A 353 -31.66 -7.23 14.77
C PHE A 353 -31.14 -7.95 16.01
N THR A 354 -30.49 -9.09 15.80
CA THR A 354 -29.81 -9.89 16.83
C THR A 354 -28.30 -9.83 16.58
N LEU A 355 -27.64 -8.77 17.02
CA LEU A 355 -26.18 -8.62 16.89
C LEU A 355 -25.41 -9.39 17.98
N PRO A 356 -24.18 -9.88 17.70
CA PRO A 356 -23.51 -9.91 16.38
C PRO A 356 -23.98 -11.05 15.46
N GLU A 357 -24.91 -11.89 15.93
CA GLU A 357 -25.29 -13.13 15.27
C GLU A 357 -25.87 -12.97 13.85
N ASP A 358 -26.59 -11.87 13.59
CA ASP A 358 -27.08 -11.58 12.24
C ASP A 358 -25.93 -11.20 11.30
N LEU A 359 -24.91 -10.48 11.77
CA LEU A 359 -23.70 -10.20 10.97
C LEU A 359 -22.93 -11.47 10.67
N LYS A 360 -22.80 -12.39 11.65
CA LYS A 360 -22.20 -13.69 11.42
C LYS A 360 -22.96 -14.49 10.37
N THR A 361 -24.29 -14.43 10.39
CA THR A 361 -25.13 -15.09 9.39
C THR A 361 -24.91 -14.47 8.01
N VAL A 362 -24.73 -13.15 7.93
CA VAL A 362 -24.51 -12.42 6.69
C VAL A 362 -23.11 -12.58 6.13
N LEU A 363 -22.08 -12.77 6.95
CA LEU A 363 -20.73 -12.99 6.44
C LEU A 363 -20.37 -14.47 6.29
N GLY A 364 -21.06 -15.35 7.03
CA GLY A 364 -20.91 -16.80 6.92
C GLY A 364 -19.48 -17.30 7.16
N SER A 365 -19.20 -18.53 6.73
CA SER A 365 -17.85 -19.11 6.76
C SER A 365 -17.05 -18.83 5.48
N SER A 366 -17.71 -18.54 4.37
CA SER A 366 -17.11 -18.14 3.10
C SER A 366 -18.11 -17.26 2.39
N LEU A 367 -17.73 -16.02 2.07
CA LEU A 367 -18.54 -15.03 1.38
C LEU A 367 -17.84 -14.59 0.11
N VAL A 368 -18.61 -14.40 -0.95
CA VAL A 368 -18.16 -13.85 -2.21
C VAL A 368 -19.18 -12.87 -2.76
N LEU A 369 -18.69 -11.71 -3.18
CA LEU A 369 -19.40 -10.77 -4.04
C LEU A 369 -18.80 -10.89 -5.43
N SER A 370 -19.66 -11.06 -6.44
CA SER A 370 -19.24 -11.21 -7.83
C SER A 370 -19.97 -10.21 -8.72
N VAL A 371 -19.20 -9.59 -9.61
CA VAL A 371 -19.66 -8.72 -10.69
C VAL A 371 -19.32 -9.42 -12.00
N GLY A 372 -20.33 -9.67 -12.81
CA GLY A 372 -20.19 -10.29 -14.12
C GLY A 372 -19.85 -9.27 -15.21
N PRO A 373 -19.59 -9.75 -16.43
CA PRO A 373 -19.34 -8.90 -17.58
C PRO A 373 -20.60 -8.09 -17.93
N GLY A 374 -20.42 -6.95 -18.59
CA GLY A 374 -21.53 -6.11 -19.04
C GLY A 374 -22.20 -5.26 -17.94
N MET A 375 -21.58 -5.14 -16.77
CA MET A 375 -22.10 -4.34 -15.65
C MET A 375 -22.32 -2.87 -16.05
N VAL A 376 -21.38 -2.29 -16.80
CA VAL A 376 -21.44 -0.87 -17.18
C VAL A 376 -22.64 -0.63 -18.09
N GLU A 377 -22.83 -1.46 -19.11
CA GLU A 377 -23.95 -1.40 -20.04
C GLU A 377 -25.28 -1.62 -19.33
N ALA A 378 -25.31 -2.54 -18.36
CA ALA A 378 -26.49 -2.79 -17.55
C ALA A 378 -26.90 -1.54 -16.75
N VAL A 379 -25.94 -0.84 -16.14
CA VAL A 379 -26.18 0.40 -15.39
C VAL A 379 -26.56 1.55 -16.32
N GLU A 380 -25.86 1.74 -17.44
CA GLU A 380 -26.17 2.81 -18.42
C GLU A 380 -27.51 2.61 -19.11
N GLY A 381 -27.92 1.35 -19.30
CA GLY A 381 -29.22 0.97 -19.84
C GLY A 381 -30.38 1.16 -18.88
N MET A 382 -30.14 1.49 -17.60
CA MET A 382 -31.20 1.65 -16.61
C MET A 382 -32.11 2.84 -16.94
N SER A 383 -33.42 2.56 -16.99
CA SER A 383 -34.43 3.59 -17.16
C SER A 383 -34.70 4.31 -15.83
N GLN A 384 -34.60 5.63 -15.80
CA GLN A 384 -35.02 6.46 -14.65
C GLN A 384 -36.55 6.40 -14.37
N THR A 385 -37.33 5.74 -15.23
CA THR A 385 -38.79 5.66 -15.12
C THR A 385 -39.31 4.27 -14.77
N GLU A 386 -38.45 3.25 -14.78
CA GLU A 386 -38.83 1.90 -14.35
C GLU A 386 -38.74 1.80 -12.83
N THR A 387 -39.74 1.15 -12.23
CA THR A 387 -39.84 0.95 -10.78
C THR A 387 -39.44 -0.46 -10.34
N SER A 388 -39.15 -1.36 -11.28
CA SER A 388 -38.62 -2.69 -11.01
C SER A 388 -37.13 -2.64 -10.70
N LEU A 389 -36.63 -3.61 -9.92
CA LEU A 389 -35.20 -3.75 -9.68
C LEU A 389 -34.45 -3.97 -11.00
N PRO A 390 -33.30 -3.29 -11.20
CA PRO A 390 -32.49 -3.48 -12.40
C PRO A 390 -31.91 -4.90 -12.42
N GLN A 391 -31.90 -5.51 -13.60
CA GLN A 391 -31.26 -6.80 -13.83
C GLN A 391 -29.76 -6.57 -13.99
N LEU A 392 -29.04 -6.50 -12.87
CA LEU A 392 -27.59 -6.30 -12.85
C LEU A 392 -26.87 -7.66 -12.70
N PRO A 393 -25.73 -7.88 -13.37
CA PRO A 393 -24.91 -9.06 -13.18
C PRO A 393 -24.10 -8.95 -11.88
N VAL A 394 -24.81 -8.87 -10.75
CA VAL A 394 -24.25 -8.96 -9.39
C VAL A 394 -24.77 -10.19 -8.70
N ALA A 395 -23.89 -10.89 -8.00
CA ALA A 395 -24.24 -12.02 -7.16
C ALA A 395 -23.53 -11.92 -5.82
N TYR A 396 -24.26 -12.29 -4.78
CA TYR A 396 -23.78 -12.54 -3.43
C TYR A 396 -23.84 -14.05 -3.21
N ARG A 397 -22.73 -14.68 -2.85
CA ARG A 397 -22.67 -16.09 -2.45
C ARG A 397 -22.15 -16.18 -1.04
N VAL A 398 -22.73 -17.07 -0.25
CA VAL A 398 -22.27 -17.31 1.12
C VAL A 398 -22.51 -18.75 1.54
N GLN A 399 -21.57 -19.32 2.28
CA GLN A 399 -21.79 -20.53 3.06
C GLN A 399 -22.28 -20.13 4.46
N THR A 400 -23.57 -20.35 4.74
CA THR A 400 -24.23 -19.93 5.99
C THR A 400 -25.52 -20.73 6.23
N ASP A 401 -26.20 -20.46 7.35
CA ASP A 401 -27.58 -20.92 7.57
C ASP A 401 -28.55 -20.16 6.65
N ALA A 402 -28.86 -20.74 5.50
CA ALA A 402 -29.71 -20.14 4.48
C ALA A 402 -31.16 -19.88 4.96
N ASP A 403 -31.68 -20.69 5.88
CA ASP A 403 -33.03 -20.51 6.44
C ASP A 403 -33.07 -19.30 7.37
N ARG A 404 -32.03 -19.15 8.20
CA ARG A 404 -31.85 -17.97 9.05
C ARG A 404 -31.64 -16.71 8.20
N PHE A 405 -30.77 -16.76 7.19
CA PHE A 405 -30.55 -15.63 6.28
C PHE A 405 -31.84 -15.23 5.56
N SER A 406 -32.63 -16.20 5.10
CA SER A 406 -33.91 -15.93 4.42
C SER A 406 -34.95 -15.29 5.35
N THR A 407 -34.89 -15.61 6.65
CA THR A 407 -35.73 -14.97 7.67
C THR A 407 -35.27 -13.53 7.90
N LEU A 408 -33.95 -13.30 8.01
CA LEU A 408 -33.37 -11.96 8.14
C LEU A 408 -33.78 -11.03 6.98
N LEU A 409 -33.72 -11.51 5.73
CA LEU A 409 -34.18 -10.74 4.57
C LEU A 409 -35.68 -10.40 4.64
N GLN A 410 -36.51 -11.34 5.10
CA GLN A 410 -37.94 -11.11 5.27
C GLN A 410 -38.23 -10.04 6.32
N ASP A 411 -37.51 -10.09 7.44
CA ASP A 411 -37.64 -9.11 8.53
C ASP A 411 -37.18 -7.71 8.08
N LEU A 412 -36.21 -7.65 7.17
CA LEU A 412 -35.77 -6.43 6.47
C LEU A 412 -36.75 -5.93 5.39
N GLY A 413 -37.84 -6.66 5.13
CA GLY A 413 -38.82 -6.29 4.10
C GLY A 413 -38.39 -6.63 2.67
N LEU A 414 -37.39 -7.49 2.49
CA LEU A 414 -36.95 -8.05 1.22
C LEU A 414 -37.41 -9.51 1.11
N PRO A 415 -38.66 -9.78 0.70
CA PRO A 415 -39.15 -11.14 0.66
C PRO A 415 -38.43 -11.96 -0.45
N PRO A 416 -38.35 -13.30 -0.31
CA PRO A 416 -37.56 -14.19 -1.18
C PRO A 416 -37.87 -14.10 -2.68
N ASN A 417 -39.00 -13.52 -3.06
CA ASN A 417 -39.45 -13.38 -4.45
C ASN A 417 -39.00 -12.08 -5.13
N GLU A 418 -38.36 -11.16 -4.40
CA GLU A 418 -37.83 -9.90 -4.95
C GLU A 418 -36.38 -10.05 -5.43
N LEU A 419 -35.64 -11.02 -4.90
CA LEU A 419 -34.28 -11.36 -5.32
C LEU A 419 -34.28 -12.70 -6.03
N ALA A 420 -33.43 -12.83 -7.06
CA ALA A 420 -33.08 -14.13 -7.58
C ALA A 420 -32.29 -14.89 -6.50
N GLN A 421 -32.66 -16.14 -6.25
CA GLN A 421 -32.03 -16.93 -5.21
C GLN A 421 -31.86 -18.39 -5.64
N ARG A 422 -30.78 -19.00 -5.17
CA ARG A 422 -30.49 -20.41 -5.36
C ARG A 422 -29.67 -20.92 -4.17
N THR A 423 -29.97 -22.13 -3.71
CA THR A 423 -29.23 -22.77 -2.63
C THR A 423 -28.78 -24.15 -3.09
N ASP A 424 -27.47 -24.38 -3.09
CA ASP A 424 -26.85 -25.65 -3.44
C ASP A 424 -25.83 -26.01 -2.35
N ASP A 425 -25.88 -27.25 -1.84
CA ASP A 425 -24.88 -27.82 -0.92
C ASP A 425 -24.51 -26.92 0.29
N GLY A 426 -25.48 -26.19 0.84
CA GLY A 426 -25.27 -25.29 1.99
C GLY A 426 -24.72 -23.91 1.65
N VAL A 427 -24.64 -23.58 0.36
CA VAL A 427 -24.25 -22.26 -0.16
C VAL A 427 -25.49 -21.55 -0.69
N LEU A 428 -25.77 -20.37 -0.15
CA LEU A 428 -26.81 -19.47 -0.63
C LEU A 428 -26.22 -18.52 -1.68
N THR A 429 -26.82 -18.46 -2.86
CA THR A 429 -26.52 -17.48 -3.91
C THR A 429 -27.75 -16.57 -4.08
N LEU A 430 -27.52 -15.27 -4.04
CA LEU A 430 -28.51 -14.21 -4.23
C LEU A 430 -28.05 -13.27 -5.33
N GLY A 431 -28.99 -12.65 -6.05
CA GLY A 431 -28.67 -11.65 -7.06
C GLY A 431 -29.92 -10.93 -7.56
N LEU A 432 -29.71 -10.04 -8.53
CA LEU A 432 -30.80 -9.26 -9.15
C LEU A 432 -31.30 -9.88 -10.45
N ALA A 433 -30.55 -10.82 -11.02
CA ALA A 433 -30.86 -11.52 -12.26
C ALA A 433 -30.73 -13.04 -12.08
N GLN A 434 -31.81 -13.78 -12.40
CA GLN A 434 -31.88 -15.23 -12.15
C GLN A 434 -30.89 -16.02 -13.00
N ASP A 435 -30.71 -15.63 -14.24
CA ASP A 435 -29.74 -16.22 -15.15
C ASP A 435 -28.29 -16.02 -14.64
N TYR A 436 -27.99 -14.84 -14.09
CA TYR A 436 -26.70 -14.58 -13.47
C TYR A 436 -26.51 -15.43 -12.20
N VAL A 437 -27.51 -15.50 -11.31
CA VAL A 437 -27.49 -16.37 -10.12
C VAL A 437 -27.26 -17.84 -10.49
N ASP A 438 -27.95 -18.33 -11.52
CA ASP A 438 -27.81 -19.72 -11.97
C ASP A 438 -26.42 -19.99 -12.57
N GLY A 439 -25.90 -19.04 -13.35
CA GLY A 439 -24.56 -19.12 -13.96
C GLY A 439 -23.43 -19.05 -12.93
N VAL A 440 -23.57 -18.19 -11.92
CA VAL A 440 -22.64 -18.10 -10.79
C VAL A 440 -22.69 -19.37 -9.94
N ALA A 441 -23.88 -19.89 -9.64
CA ALA A 441 -24.03 -21.10 -8.83
C ALA A 441 -23.51 -22.38 -9.52
N ALA A 442 -23.53 -22.42 -10.85
CA ALA A 442 -23.11 -23.57 -11.65
C ALA A 442 -22.39 -23.15 -12.95
N PRO A 443 -21.16 -22.62 -12.85
CA PRO A 443 -20.43 -22.13 -14.00
C PRO A 443 -19.95 -23.27 -14.91
N GLN A 444 -19.80 -22.98 -16.21
CA GLN A 444 -19.25 -23.93 -17.18
C GLN A 444 -17.71 -24.01 -17.10
N SER A 445 -17.08 -22.88 -16.74
CA SER A 445 -15.65 -22.70 -16.52
C SER A 445 -15.45 -21.84 -15.28
N ARG A 446 -14.43 -22.15 -14.48
CA ARG A 446 -14.24 -21.55 -13.16
C ARG A 446 -13.15 -20.50 -13.15
N LEU A 447 -13.32 -19.49 -12.31
CA LEU A 447 -12.36 -18.40 -12.11
C LEU A 447 -11.03 -18.90 -11.54
N GLY A 448 -11.06 -19.88 -10.63
CA GLY A 448 -9.83 -20.48 -10.08
C GLY A 448 -8.99 -21.24 -11.11
N ASP A 449 -9.55 -21.56 -12.28
CA ASP A 449 -8.83 -22.19 -13.39
C ASP A 449 -8.36 -21.13 -14.44
N ASP A 450 -8.68 -19.85 -14.26
CA ASP A 450 -8.32 -18.75 -15.15
C ASP A 450 -6.89 -18.25 -14.91
N ALA A 451 -6.14 -18.05 -16.00
CA ALA A 451 -4.72 -17.68 -15.92
C ALA A 451 -4.52 -16.24 -15.44
N THR A 452 -5.39 -15.31 -15.84
CA THR A 452 -5.31 -13.90 -15.43
C THR A 452 -5.66 -13.77 -13.95
N PHE A 453 -6.67 -14.49 -13.48
CA PHE A 453 -6.99 -14.59 -12.06
C PHE A 453 -5.81 -15.16 -11.26
N GLY A 454 -5.25 -16.30 -11.66
CA GLY A 454 -4.12 -16.92 -10.96
C GLY A 454 -2.83 -16.08 -10.98
N ALA A 455 -2.63 -15.26 -12.00
CA ALA A 455 -1.53 -14.29 -12.04
C ALA A 455 -1.76 -13.14 -11.04
N ALA A 456 -2.99 -12.61 -11.00
CA ALA A 456 -3.35 -11.43 -10.20
C ALA A 456 -3.54 -11.75 -8.70
N VAL A 457 -4.07 -12.92 -8.38
CA VAL A 457 -4.37 -13.32 -6.99
C VAL A 457 -3.42 -14.42 -6.57
N ALA A 458 -2.42 -14.07 -5.77
CA ALA A 458 -1.49 -15.03 -5.20
C ALA A 458 -2.19 -15.94 -4.19
N ASP A 459 -1.90 -17.25 -4.24
CA ASP A 459 -2.30 -18.23 -3.22
C ASP A 459 -3.81 -18.19 -2.90
N ALA A 460 -4.64 -18.04 -3.94
CA ALA A 460 -6.08 -17.83 -3.82
C ALA A 460 -6.85 -18.96 -3.12
N ASP A 461 -6.28 -20.17 -3.05
CA ASP A 461 -6.83 -21.33 -2.34
C ASP A 461 -6.53 -21.34 -0.84
N GLU A 462 -5.58 -20.53 -0.39
CA GLU A 462 -5.21 -20.36 1.02
C GLU A 462 -5.60 -18.96 1.54
N ALA A 463 -6.03 -18.06 0.65
CA ALA A 463 -6.38 -16.69 1.00
C ALA A 463 -7.58 -16.61 1.96
N ALA A 464 -7.45 -15.81 3.01
CA ALA A 464 -8.52 -15.39 3.91
C ALA A 464 -9.41 -14.31 3.29
N SER A 465 -8.89 -13.53 2.35
CA SER A 465 -9.66 -12.57 1.57
C SER A 465 -9.04 -12.36 0.19
N VAL A 466 -9.88 -12.18 -0.82
CA VAL A 466 -9.46 -11.85 -2.19
C VAL A 466 -10.19 -10.62 -2.70
N LEU A 467 -9.51 -9.74 -3.41
CA LEU A 467 -10.11 -8.79 -4.35
C LEU A 467 -9.53 -9.06 -5.72
N PHE A 468 -10.36 -9.12 -6.74
CA PHE A 468 -9.96 -9.29 -8.13
C PHE A 468 -10.76 -8.35 -9.01
N VAL A 469 -10.08 -7.69 -9.94
CA VAL A 469 -10.70 -6.88 -10.99
C VAL A 469 -10.01 -7.21 -12.31
N ASN A 470 -10.79 -7.71 -13.27
CA ASN A 470 -10.39 -7.81 -14.66
C ASN A 470 -10.50 -6.42 -15.28
N ILE A 471 -9.36 -5.79 -15.55
CA ILE A 471 -9.30 -4.40 -16.00
C ILE A 471 -9.71 -4.28 -17.48
N ASN A 472 -9.48 -5.35 -18.26
CA ASN A 472 -9.83 -5.39 -19.69
C ASN A 472 -11.33 -5.21 -19.94
N GLU A 473 -12.18 -5.55 -18.96
CA GLU A 473 -13.64 -5.32 -19.02
C GLU A 473 -14.03 -3.83 -18.94
N TYR A 474 -13.11 -2.94 -18.56
CA TYR A 474 -13.39 -1.54 -18.28
C TYR A 474 -12.54 -0.55 -19.09
N GLU A 475 -11.69 -1.02 -20.01
CA GLU A 475 -10.76 -0.22 -20.84
C GLU A 475 -11.43 0.99 -21.51
N ASP A 476 -12.54 0.76 -22.19
CA ASP A 476 -13.30 1.78 -22.91
C ASP A 476 -13.78 2.93 -22.01
N ARG A 477 -13.77 2.73 -20.68
CA ARG A 477 -14.23 3.72 -19.71
C ARG A 477 -13.10 4.54 -19.11
N TYR A 478 -12.00 3.93 -18.69
CA TYR A 478 -10.92 4.63 -17.98
C TYR A 478 -9.88 5.20 -18.94
N LEU A 479 -9.56 4.54 -20.05
CA LEU A 479 -8.54 5.01 -21.00
C LEU A 479 -8.85 6.40 -21.58
N PRO A 480 -10.11 6.76 -21.91
CA PRO A 480 -10.43 8.10 -22.37
C PRO A 480 -10.28 9.20 -21.30
N MET A 481 -10.22 8.84 -20.01
CA MET A 481 -10.00 9.80 -18.92
C MET A 481 -8.54 10.17 -18.72
N VAL A 482 -7.63 9.31 -19.19
CA VAL A 482 -6.18 9.53 -19.09
C VAL A 482 -5.81 10.47 -20.23
N GLU A 483 -5.39 11.70 -19.94
CA GLU A 483 -5.01 12.68 -20.96
C GLU A 483 -3.61 12.42 -21.52
N ASP A 484 -2.70 12.00 -20.64
CA ASP A 484 -1.31 11.67 -20.95
C ASP A 484 -1.22 10.39 -21.82
N GLU A 485 -0.53 10.50 -22.95
CA GLU A 485 -0.47 9.42 -23.96
C GLU A 485 0.38 8.24 -23.49
N ASP A 486 1.44 8.52 -22.73
CA ASP A 486 2.36 7.50 -22.20
C ASP A 486 1.66 6.70 -21.09
N ALA A 487 0.99 7.39 -20.17
CA ALA A 487 0.19 6.76 -19.12
C ALA A 487 -0.96 5.93 -19.69
N ARG A 488 -1.65 6.42 -20.73
CA ARG A 488 -2.71 5.67 -21.41
C ARG A 488 -2.18 4.38 -22.03
N SER A 489 -1.07 4.47 -22.76
CA SER A 489 -0.43 3.33 -23.42
C SER A 489 0.13 2.29 -22.43
N ALA A 490 0.50 2.72 -21.22
CA ALA A 490 0.89 1.82 -20.15
C ALA A 490 -0.32 1.10 -19.54
N LEU A 491 -1.43 1.82 -19.32
CA LEU A 491 -2.66 1.26 -18.77
C LEU A 491 -3.45 0.38 -19.75
N GLU A 492 -3.24 0.55 -21.06
CA GLU A 492 -3.74 -0.36 -22.12
C GLU A 492 -3.19 -1.79 -22.04
N ARG A 493 -2.16 -2.01 -21.21
CA ARG A 493 -1.51 -3.32 -21.07
C ARG A 493 -1.87 -3.99 -19.75
N LEU A 494 -2.70 -3.37 -18.93
CA LEU A 494 -3.02 -3.86 -17.60
C LEU A 494 -4.20 -4.84 -17.72
N ALA A 495 -3.92 -6.14 -17.57
CA ALA A 495 -4.94 -7.19 -17.64
C ALA A 495 -5.85 -7.19 -16.42
N ALA A 496 -5.24 -7.14 -15.23
CA ALA A 496 -5.95 -7.32 -13.97
C ALA A 496 -5.23 -6.69 -12.79
N VAL A 497 -6.02 -6.43 -11.75
CA VAL A 497 -5.52 -6.12 -10.41
C VAL A 497 -6.07 -7.14 -9.44
N GLY A 498 -5.21 -7.71 -8.61
CA GLY A 498 -5.59 -8.68 -7.59
C GLY A 498 -4.95 -8.38 -6.24
N TRP A 499 -5.70 -8.64 -5.18
CA TRP A 499 -5.23 -8.63 -3.79
C TRP A 499 -5.57 -9.98 -3.17
N SER A 500 -4.64 -10.57 -2.44
CA SER A 500 -4.91 -11.66 -1.50
C SER A 500 -4.34 -11.36 -0.12
N THR A 501 -5.03 -11.82 0.91
CA THR A 501 -4.52 -11.84 2.29
C THR A 501 -4.54 -13.28 2.78
N GLU A 502 -3.45 -13.73 3.42
CA GLU A 502 -3.34 -15.02 4.08
C GLU A 502 -3.19 -14.79 5.59
N VAL A 503 -3.89 -15.57 6.42
CA VAL A 503 -3.69 -15.58 7.87
C VAL A 503 -2.91 -16.84 8.24
N THR A 504 -1.59 -16.70 8.39
CA THR A 504 -0.68 -17.83 8.68
C THR A 504 -0.61 -18.15 10.17
N GLY A 505 -1.09 -17.26 11.03
CA GLY A 505 -1.19 -17.44 12.47
C GLY A 505 -2.18 -16.46 13.09
N ALA A 506 -2.57 -16.72 14.34
CA ALA A 506 -3.55 -15.89 15.05
C ALA A 506 -3.13 -14.40 15.18
N ASP A 507 -1.84 -14.11 15.10
CA ASP A 507 -1.26 -12.78 15.17
C ASP A 507 -0.42 -12.44 13.94
N THR A 508 -0.46 -13.28 12.91
CA THR A 508 0.39 -13.16 11.72
C THR A 508 -0.43 -13.24 10.44
N SER A 509 -0.24 -12.25 9.56
CA SER A 509 -0.85 -12.27 8.22
C SER A 509 0.15 -11.82 7.15
N ARG A 510 -0.16 -12.20 5.91
CA ARG A 510 0.54 -11.77 4.71
C ARG A 510 -0.47 -11.20 3.74
N PHE A 511 -0.06 -10.23 2.94
CA PHE A 511 -0.86 -9.76 1.81
C PHE A 511 -0.01 -9.62 0.56
N THR A 512 -0.67 -9.76 -0.58
CA THR A 512 -0.06 -9.58 -1.89
C THR A 512 -1.03 -8.81 -2.78
N LEU A 513 -0.58 -7.69 -3.33
CA LEU A 513 -1.28 -6.89 -4.34
C LEU A 513 -0.48 -6.98 -5.65
N ARG A 514 -1.13 -7.38 -6.74
CA ARG A 514 -0.50 -7.46 -8.06
C ARG A 514 -1.25 -6.65 -9.10
N PHE A 515 -0.48 -5.91 -9.89
CA PHE A 515 -0.91 -5.29 -11.14
C PHE A 515 -0.32 -6.12 -12.28
N VAL A 516 -1.17 -6.88 -12.96
CA VAL A 516 -0.76 -7.87 -13.96
C VAL A 516 -0.91 -7.30 -15.35
N ALA A 517 0.13 -7.40 -16.15
CA ALA A 517 0.11 -7.03 -17.55
C ALA A 517 -0.55 -8.13 -18.41
N ASP A 518 -1.09 -7.74 -19.57
CA ASP A 518 -1.57 -8.70 -20.57
C ASP A 518 -0.45 -9.63 -21.01
N GLY A 519 -0.76 -10.92 -21.05
CA GLY A 519 0.10 -11.92 -21.66
C GLY A 519 0.12 -11.76 -23.19
N GLU A 520 1.30 -11.89 -23.80
CA GLU A 520 1.44 -11.98 -25.27
C GLU A 520 0.74 -13.21 -25.89
#